data_AF-A0A9X9R3Z0-F1
#
_entry.id   AF-A0A9X9R3Z0-F1
#
_cell.length_a   1.000
_cell.length_b   1.000
_cell.length_c   1.000
_cell.angle_alpha   90.00
_cell.angle_beta   90.00
_cell.angle_gamma   90.00
#
_symmetry.space_group_name_H-M   'P 1'
#
loop_
_entity.id
_entity.type
_entity.pdbx_description
1 polymer ?
#
loop_
_entity_poly.entity_id
_entity_poly.type
_entity_poly.pdbx_seq_one_letter_code
_entity_poly.pdbx_strand_id
1 'polypeptide(L)'
;MIKMWIAVWLVSHAFTFSMAVFDVAQHLVNQAAGVINTSATVSGDQIVQMVEGLKDKGLGELVMILFETSLVKVAIQVMSVVIMLVVYGRMFEIYVYCSVSAIPFATMGNKEWGQIGTNYIKGLFAIGLQGLFLIICLGIYAVLVKTIKITDIHASTFMILGYALLLGLMMLKSGTLAKSVLNAH
;
A
#
# COMPACT_ATOMS: atom_id res chain seq x y z
N MET A 1 16.36 -26.37 -32.86
CA MET A 1 15.96 -25.20 -33.67
C MET A 1 14.78 -24.44 -33.06
N ILE A 2 13.59 -25.05 -32.92
CA ILE A 2 12.38 -24.36 -32.41
C ILE A 2 12.58 -23.72 -31.02
N LYS A 3 13.17 -24.44 -30.05
CA LYS A 3 13.42 -23.92 -28.69
C LYS A 3 14.35 -22.70 -28.65
N MET A 4 15.37 -22.67 -29.52
CA MET A 4 16.30 -21.55 -29.61
C MET A 4 15.62 -20.30 -30.18
N TRP A 5 14.82 -20.46 -31.23
CA TRP A 5 14.05 -19.35 -31.80
C TRP A 5 13.08 -18.73 -30.79
N ILE A 6 12.37 -19.57 -30.02
CA ILE A 6 11.46 -19.13 -28.96
C ILE A 6 12.22 -18.38 -27.86
N ALA A 7 13.39 -18.88 -27.43
CA ALA A 7 14.20 -18.22 -26.40
C ALA A 7 14.70 -16.83 -26.86
N VAL A 8 15.19 -16.73 -28.10
CA VAL A 8 15.65 -15.45 -28.66
C VAL A 8 14.50 -14.45 -28.78
N TRP A 9 13.32 -14.90 -29.24
CA TRP A 9 12.14 -14.03 -29.32
C TRP A 9 11.72 -13.51 -27.94
N LEU A 10 11.70 -14.40 -26.94
CA LEU A 10 11.25 -14.09 -25.59
C LEU A 10 12.21 -13.14 -24.85
N VAL A 11 13.53 -13.33 -25.00
CA VAL A 11 14.54 -12.38 -24.49
C VAL A 11 14.42 -11.01 -25.16
N SER A 12 14.19 -10.99 -26.48
CA SER A 12 14.07 -9.74 -27.24
C SER A 12 12.86 -8.90 -26.81
N HIS A 13 11.82 -9.54 -26.24
CA HIS A 13 10.60 -8.90 -25.77
C HIS A 13 10.46 -8.90 -24.23
N ALA A 14 11.53 -9.22 -23.49
CA ALA A 14 11.52 -9.32 -22.04
C ALA A 14 11.00 -8.04 -21.35
N PHE A 15 11.47 -6.88 -21.80
CA PHE A 15 11.03 -5.58 -21.29
C PHE A 15 9.57 -5.29 -21.62
N THR A 16 9.12 -5.61 -22.83
CA THR A 16 7.71 -5.44 -23.25
C THR A 16 6.78 -6.28 -22.39
N PHE A 17 7.15 -7.54 -22.12
CA PHE A 17 6.38 -8.40 -21.24
C PHE A 17 6.36 -7.88 -19.80
N SER A 18 7.51 -7.48 -19.29
CA SER A 18 7.64 -6.90 -17.94
C SER A 18 6.73 -5.68 -17.75
N MET A 19 6.73 -4.77 -18.73
CA MET A 19 5.85 -3.59 -18.70
C MET A 19 4.37 -3.94 -18.85
N ALA A 20 4.01 -4.93 -19.67
CA ALA A 20 2.61 -5.37 -19.80
C ALA A 20 2.05 -5.91 -18.46
N VAL A 21 2.86 -6.62 -17.66
CA VAL A 21 2.44 -7.07 -16.32
C VAL A 21 2.18 -5.88 -15.39
N PHE A 22 3.00 -4.83 -15.46
CA PHE A 22 2.79 -3.63 -14.67
C PHE A 22 1.56 -2.82 -15.12
N ASP A 23 1.24 -2.81 -16.41
CA ASP A 23 0.01 -2.18 -16.92
C ASP A 23 -1.25 -2.86 -16.34
N VAL A 24 -1.27 -4.20 -16.34
CA VAL A 24 -2.35 -4.97 -15.68
C VAL A 24 -2.41 -4.67 -14.18
N ALA A 25 -1.26 -4.62 -13.51
CA ALA A 25 -1.20 -4.27 -12.09
C ALA A 25 -1.75 -2.86 -11.82
N GLN A 26 -1.36 -1.87 -12.64
CA GLN A 26 -1.87 -0.51 -12.54
C GLN A 26 -3.38 -0.44 -12.80
N HIS A 27 -3.90 -1.21 -13.75
CA HIS A 27 -5.34 -1.30 -13.98
C HIS A 27 -6.09 -1.78 -12.73
N LEU A 28 -5.60 -2.85 -12.08
CA LEU A 28 -6.19 -3.36 -10.83
C LEU A 28 -6.11 -2.35 -9.69
N VAL A 29 -4.98 -1.66 -9.55
CA VAL A 29 -4.77 -0.58 -8.57
C VAL A 29 -5.75 0.57 -8.79
N ASN A 30 -5.93 1.01 -10.04
CA ASN A 30 -6.84 2.10 -10.39
C ASN A 30 -8.30 1.74 -10.14
N GLN A 31 -8.71 0.50 -10.44
CA GLN A 31 -10.05 0.02 -10.09
C GLN A 31 -10.27 0.03 -8.57
N ALA A 32 -9.31 -0.47 -7.80
CA ALA A 32 -9.39 -0.48 -6.34
C ALA A 32 -9.39 0.94 -5.74
N ALA A 33 -8.60 1.87 -6.29
CA ALA A 33 -8.53 3.25 -5.85
C ALA A 33 -9.84 4.02 -6.11
N GLY A 34 -10.54 3.69 -7.20
CA GLY A 34 -11.86 4.27 -7.52
C GLY A 34 -12.91 4.07 -6.42
N VAL A 35 -12.76 3.04 -5.58
CA VAL A 35 -13.68 2.74 -4.46
C VAL A 35 -13.40 3.60 -3.22
N ILE A 36 -12.19 4.17 -3.09
CA ILE A 36 -11.72 4.86 -1.87
C ILE A 36 -12.09 6.36 -1.87
N ASN A 37 -12.31 6.98 -3.03
CA ASN A 37 -12.56 8.42 -3.18
C ASN A 37 -13.87 8.94 -2.55
N THR A 38 -14.63 8.11 -1.84
CA THR A 38 -16.01 8.39 -1.44
C THR A 38 -16.19 8.76 0.05
N SER A 39 -15.15 9.00 0.86
CA SER A 39 -15.36 9.09 2.33
C SER A 39 -14.47 10.03 3.16
N ALA A 40 -13.85 11.07 2.59
CA ALA A 40 -13.05 12.03 3.37
C ALA A 40 -13.49 13.50 3.25
N THR A 41 -14.77 13.77 3.02
CA THR A 41 -15.30 15.13 3.16
C THR A 41 -15.76 15.33 4.60
N VAL A 42 -15.04 16.16 5.36
CA VAL A 42 -15.53 16.69 6.63
C VAL A 42 -16.53 17.79 6.29
N SER A 43 -17.81 17.54 6.56
CA SER A 43 -18.88 18.51 6.31
C SER A 43 -18.77 19.67 7.32
N GLY A 44 -19.08 20.90 6.90
CA GLY A 44 -19.07 22.06 7.81
C GLY A 44 -19.95 21.86 9.05
N ASP A 45 -21.06 21.13 8.90
CA ASP A 45 -21.96 20.73 9.99
C ASP A 45 -21.28 19.84 11.06
N GLN A 46 -20.40 18.91 10.63
CA GLN A 46 -19.65 18.06 11.55
C GLN A 46 -18.65 18.86 12.39
N ILE A 47 -18.06 19.91 11.79
CA ILE A 47 -17.14 20.81 12.50
C ILE A 47 -17.89 21.59 13.59
N VAL A 48 -19.09 22.08 13.26
CA VAL A 48 -19.93 22.81 14.23
C VAL A 48 -20.30 21.92 15.41
N GLN A 49 -20.74 20.68 15.15
CA GLN A 49 -21.06 19.70 16.20
C GLN A 49 -19.85 19.36 17.08
N MET A 50 -18.64 19.24 16.51
CA MET A 50 -17.42 19.04 17.29
C MET A 50 -17.09 20.24 18.19
N VAL A 51 -17.28 21.47 17.69
CA VAL A 51 -17.05 22.69 18.48
C VAL A 51 -18.04 22.83 19.62
N GLU A 52 -19.31 22.50 19.41
CA GLU A 52 -20.33 22.49 20.47
C GLU A 52 -20.01 21.46 21.56
N GLY A 53 -19.61 20.24 21.19
CA GLY A 53 -19.20 19.22 22.16
C GLY A 53 -17.94 19.57 22.97
N LEU A 54 -17.08 20.46 22.47
CA LEU A 54 -15.91 20.97 23.20
C LEU A 54 -16.25 22.19 24.07
N LYS A 55 -17.24 23.00 23.70
CA LYS A 55 -17.68 24.17 24.49
C LYS A 55 -18.29 23.79 25.82
N ASP A 56 -18.89 22.61 25.91
CA ASP A 56 -19.54 22.11 27.12
C ASP A 56 -18.57 21.51 28.14
N LYS A 57 -17.26 21.43 27.80
CA LYS A 57 -16.21 20.86 28.66
C LYS A 57 -15.48 21.94 29.46
N GLY A 58 -15.03 21.57 30.66
CA GLY A 58 -14.28 22.47 31.55
C GLY A 58 -12.86 22.76 31.06
N LEU A 59 -12.28 23.90 31.45
CA LEU A 59 -10.94 24.33 31.03
C LEU A 59 -9.85 23.28 31.29
N GLY A 60 -9.92 22.54 32.41
CA GLY A 60 -8.95 21.49 32.73
C GLY A 60 -9.01 20.29 31.78
N GLU A 61 -10.21 19.89 31.37
CA GLU A 61 -10.42 18.77 30.43
C GLU A 61 -9.99 19.16 29.02
N LEU A 62 -10.24 20.41 28.60
CA LEU A 62 -9.77 20.94 27.31
C LEU A 62 -8.24 20.90 27.19
N VAL A 63 -7.51 21.28 28.25
CA VAL A 63 -6.03 21.26 28.25
C VAL A 63 -5.51 19.83 28.09
N MET A 64 -6.16 18.85 28.72
CA MET A 64 -5.80 17.44 28.59
C MET A 64 -6.07 16.91 27.17
N ILE A 65 -7.24 17.20 26.60
CA ILE A 65 -7.59 16.85 25.22
C ILE A 65 -6.62 17.50 24.22
N LEU A 66 -6.21 18.74 24.46
CA LEU A 66 -5.23 19.44 23.62
C LEU A 66 -3.87 18.72 23.62
N PHE A 67 -3.39 18.29 24.79
CA PHE A 67 -2.15 17.54 24.89
C PHE A 67 -2.21 16.20 24.14
N GLU A 68 -3.29 15.43 24.34
CA GLU A 68 -3.49 14.14 23.66
C GLU A 68 -3.60 14.30 22.14
N THR A 69 -4.40 15.27 21.68
CA THR A 69 -4.59 15.54 20.24
C THR A 69 -3.29 16.00 19.60
N SER A 70 -2.47 16.78 20.31
CA SER A 70 -1.14 17.18 19.84
C SER A 70 -0.21 15.98 19.66
N LEU A 71 -0.20 15.04 20.61
CA LEU A 71 0.59 13.82 20.51
C LEU A 71 0.15 12.95 19.33
N VAL A 72 -1.16 12.75 19.16
CA VAL A 72 -1.71 12.00 18.02
C VAL A 72 -1.41 12.67 16.69
N LYS A 73 -1.46 14.01 16.62
CA LYS A 73 -1.07 14.76 15.42
C LYS A 73 0.38 14.47 15.02
N VAL A 74 1.31 14.50 15.97
CA VAL A 74 2.72 14.19 15.70
C VAL A 74 2.87 12.75 15.19
N ALA A 75 2.17 11.79 15.81
CA ALA A 75 2.24 10.40 15.38
C ALA A 75 1.66 10.17 13.97
N ILE A 76 0.54 10.81 13.64
CA ILE A 76 -0.04 10.76 12.28
C ILE A 76 0.93 11.40 11.26
N GLN A 77 1.62 12.49 11.62
CA GLN A 77 2.62 13.12 10.76
C GLN A 77 3.81 12.19 10.50
N VAL A 78 4.33 11.52 11.54
CA VAL A 78 5.37 10.49 11.37
C VAL A 78 4.86 9.37 10.46
N MET A 79 3.62 8.93 10.65
CA MET A 79 3.05 7.89 9.80
C MET A 79 2.92 8.31 8.34
N SER A 80 2.56 9.56 8.06
CA SER A 80 2.53 10.11 6.71
C SER A 80 3.90 10.01 6.03
N VAL A 81 4.98 10.33 6.76
CA VAL A 81 6.36 10.19 6.25
C VAL A 81 6.70 8.72 5.97
N VAL A 82 6.35 7.80 6.87
CA VAL A 82 6.58 6.35 6.65
C VAL A 82 5.85 5.84 5.41
N ILE A 83 4.58 6.23 5.23
CA ILE A 83 3.79 5.86 4.06
C ILE A 83 4.45 6.38 2.78
N MET A 84 4.90 7.63 2.79
CA MET A 84 5.60 8.25 1.66
C MET A 84 6.87 7.46 1.29
N LEU A 85 7.68 7.07 2.29
CA LEU A 85 8.87 6.26 2.08
C LEU A 85 8.54 4.87 1.50
N VAL A 86 7.47 4.22 1.96
CA VAL A 86 7.05 2.91 1.44
C VAL A 86 6.65 3.01 -0.03
N VAL A 87 5.86 4.02 -0.40
CA VAL A 87 5.39 4.22 -1.77
C VAL A 87 6.56 4.55 -2.70
N TYR A 88 7.48 5.45 -2.30
CA TYR A 88 8.69 5.71 -3.10
C TYR A 88 9.62 4.50 -3.19
N GLY A 89 9.76 3.73 -2.11
CA GLY A 89 10.51 2.48 -2.11
C GLY A 89 9.96 1.47 -3.14
N ARG A 90 8.63 1.44 -3.36
CA ARG A 90 8.04 0.60 -4.40
C ARG A 90 8.45 1.00 -5.81
N MET A 91 8.53 2.31 -6.10
CA MET A 91 8.99 2.77 -7.41
C MET A 91 10.41 2.26 -7.67
N PHE A 92 11.29 2.37 -6.68
CA PHE A 92 12.65 1.85 -6.79
C PHE A 92 12.69 0.33 -7.02
N GLU A 93 11.90 -0.46 -6.25
CA GLU A 93 11.85 -1.92 -6.41
C GLU A 93 11.38 -2.33 -7.82
N ILE A 94 10.34 -1.68 -8.35
CA ILE A 94 9.82 -1.93 -9.71
C ILE A 94 10.90 -1.66 -10.77
N TYR A 95 11.62 -0.54 -10.66
CA TYR A 95 12.66 -0.19 -11.62
C TYR A 95 13.78 -1.22 -11.62
N VAL A 96 14.32 -1.56 -10.44
CA VAL A 96 15.40 -2.53 -10.34
C VAL A 96 14.99 -3.90 -10.88
N TYR A 97 13.77 -4.36 -10.58
CA TYR A 97 13.28 -5.63 -11.08
C TYR A 97 13.14 -5.60 -12.61
N CYS A 98 12.48 -4.59 -13.17
CA CYS A 98 12.27 -4.48 -14.61
C CYS A 98 13.60 -4.38 -15.39
N SER A 99 14.58 -3.64 -14.86
CA SER A 99 15.91 -3.47 -15.46
C SER A 99 16.68 -4.78 -15.67
N VAL A 100 16.46 -5.79 -14.81
CA VAL A 100 17.16 -7.08 -14.91
C VAL A 100 16.35 -8.17 -15.61
N SER A 101 15.20 -7.85 -16.20
CA SER A 101 14.26 -8.82 -16.79
C SER A 101 14.85 -9.72 -17.88
N ALA A 102 15.74 -9.21 -18.73
CA ALA A 102 16.27 -9.95 -19.87
C ALA A 102 17.05 -11.23 -19.48
N ILE A 103 17.72 -11.23 -18.32
CA ILE A 103 18.55 -12.37 -17.87
C ILE A 103 17.69 -13.56 -17.43
N PRO A 104 16.72 -13.42 -16.50
CA PRO A 104 15.80 -14.49 -16.14
C PRO A 104 15.03 -15.05 -17.33
N PHE A 105 14.60 -14.19 -18.25
CA PHE A 105 13.90 -14.61 -19.46
C PHE A 105 14.78 -15.46 -20.40
N ALA A 106 16.09 -15.18 -20.47
CA ALA A 106 17.05 -16.02 -21.19
C ALA A 106 17.23 -17.40 -20.53
N THR A 107 17.23 -17.44 -19.19
CA THR A 107 17.42 -18.69 -18.43
C THR A 107 16.19 -19.61 -18.40
N MET A 108 15.02 -19.10 -18.76
CA MET A 108 13.74 -19.82 -18.67
C MET A 108 13.64 -21.02 -19.63
N GLY A 109 14.34 -20.97 -20.76
CA GLY A 109 14.36 -22.05 -21.75
C GLY A 109 15.19 -23.27 -21.36
N ASN A 110 15.97 -23.19 -20.26
CA ASN A 110 16.84 -24.27 -19.82
C ASN A 110 16.22 -25.11 -18.69
N LYS A 111 16.49 -26.43 -18.66
CA LYS A 111 15.87 -27.35 -17.69
C LYS A 111 16.43 -27.17 -16.27
N GLU A 112 17.69 -26.77 -16.16
CA GLU A 112 18.39 -26.56 -14.87
C GLU A 112 18.17 -25.14 -14.31
N TRP A 113 18.04 -24.14 -15.18
CA TRP A 113 17.90 -22.73 -14.79
C TRP A 113 16.48 -22.19 -15.00
N GLY A 114 15.56 -23.02 -15.50
CA GLY A 114 14.16 -22.65 -15.75
C GLY A 114 13.40 -22.28 -14.49
N GLN A 115 13.82 -22.80 -13.33
CA GLN A 115 13.26 -22.43 -12.03
C GLN A 115 13.56 -20.97 -11.67
N ILE A 116 14.74 -20.45 -12.05
CA ILE A 116 15.13 -19.05 -11.81
C ILE A 116 14.28 -18.11 -12.65
N GLY A 117 14.12 -18.40 -13.94
CA GLY A 117 13.22 -17.64 -14.81
C GLY A 117 11.75 -17.66 -14.35
N THR A 118 11.27 -18.82 -13.91
CA THR A 118 9.89 -18.98 -13.40
C THR A 118 9.68 -18.21 -12.09
N ASN A 119 10.64 -18.26 -11.16
CA ASN A 119 10.57 -17.51 -9.91
C ASN A 119 10.65 -16.01 -10.13
N TYR A 120 11.44 -15.55 -11.12
CA TYR A 120 11.46 -14.14 -11.50
C TYR A 120 10.09 -13.66 -12.00
N ILE A 121 9.40 -14.43 -12.86
CA ILE A 121 8.04 -14.07 -13.32
C ILE A 121 7.09 -13.98 -12.13
N LYS A 122 7.13 -14.95 -11.21
CA LYS A 122 6.32 -14.88 -9.98
C LYS A 122 6.67 -13.65 -9.14
N GLY A 123 7.95 -13.29 -9.03
CA GLY A 123 8.41 -12.08 -8.36
C GLY A 123 7.92 -10.80 -9.05
N LEU A 124 7.92 -10.78 -10.38
CA LEU A 124 7.41 -9.67 -11.19
C LEU A 124 5.92 -9.44 -10.95
N PHE A 125 5.12 -10.51 -10.98
CA PHE A 125 3.70 -10.43 -10.63
C PHE A 125 3.49 -10.07 -9.16
N ALA A 126 4.37 -10.49 -8.25
CA ALA A 126 4.24 -10.21 -6.82
C ALA A 126 4.42 -8.71 -6.56
N ILE A 127 5.40 -8.09 -7.21
CA ILE A 127 5.64 -6.65 -7.09
C ILE A 127 4.47 -5.87 -7.71
N GLY A 128 3.91 -6.32 -8.84
CA GLY A 128 2.71 -5.73 -9.42
C GLY A 128 1.49 -5.81 -8.49
N LEU A 129 1.20 -7.00 -7.96
CA LEU A 129 0.09 -7.24 -7.02
C LEU A 129 0.26 -6.44 -5.71
N GLN A 130 1.49 -6.15 -5.32
CA GLN A 130 1.75 -5.41 -4.11
C GLN A 130 1.16 -4.01 -4.11
N GLY A 131 1.17 -3.31 -5.25
CA GLY A 131 0.52 -2.01 -5.37
C GLY A 131 -0.97 -2.08 -5.01
N LEU A 132 -1.63 -3.18 -5.37
CA LEU A 132 -3.02 -3.44 -5.02
C LEU A 132 -3.21 -3.67 -3.51
N PHE A 133 -2.31 -4.39 -2.85
CA PHE A 133 -2.38 -4.53 -1.39
C PHE A 133 -2.25 -3.19 -0.65
N LEU A 134 -1.40 -2.27 -1.13
CA LEU A 134 -1.29 -0.94 -0.52
C LEU A 134 -2.60 -0.15 -0.61
N ILE A 135 -3.29 -0.18 -1.75
CA ILE A 135 -4.60 0.46 -1.93
C ILE A 135 -5.66 -0.19 -1.04
N ILE A 136 -5.69 -1.52 -0.96
CA ILE A 136 -6.64 -2.23 -0.08
C ILE A 136 -6.42 -1.87 1.39
N CYS A 137 -5.17 -1.83 1.85
CA CYS A 137 -4.86 -1.40 3.23
C CYS A 137 -5.36 0.02 3.51
N LEU A 138 -5.16 0.95 2.57
CA LEU A 138 -5.67 2.32 2.68
C LEU A 138 -7.21 2.36 2.72
N GLY A 139 -7.88 1.55 1.89
CA GLY A 139 -9.33 1.46 1.86
C GLY A 139 -9.91 0.92 3.17
N ILE A 140 -9.30 -0.13 3.73
CA ILE A 140 -9.68 -0.68 5.04
C ILE A 140 -9.53 0.38 6.13
N TYR A 141 -8.40 1.10 6.16
CA TYR A 141 -8.19 2.20 7.11
C TYR A 141 -9.28 3.28 7.01
N ALA A 142 -9.64 3.71 5.80
CA ALA A 142 -10.69 4.71 5.59
C ALA A 142 -12.05 4.27 6.17
N VAL A 143 -12.42 2.99 6.00
CA VAL A 143 -13.66 2.43 6.55
C VAL A 143 -13.60 2.31 8.08
N LEU A 144 -12.47 1.85 8.62
CA LEU A 144 -12.28 1.70 10.07
C LEU A 144 -12.40 3.03 10.80
N VAL A 145 -11.74 4.08 10.31
CA VAL A 145 -11.81 5.43 10.91
C VAL A 145 -13.23 5.97 10.86
N LYS A 146 -13.96 5.76 9.76
CA LYS A 146 -15.35 6.23 9.61
C LYS A 146 -16.33 5.54 10.58
N THR A 147 -16.00 4.33 11.03
CA THR A 147 -16.87 3.54 11.91
C THR A 147 -16.70 3.91 13.39
N ILE A 148 -15.70 4.73 13.74
CA ILE A 148 -15.46 5.17 15.12
C ILE A 148 -16.63 6.08 15.56
N LYS A 149 -17.37 5.63 16.58
CA LYS A 149 -18.34 6.46 17.28
C LYS A 149 -17.60 7.31 18.32
N ILE A 150 -17.75 8.64 18.24
CA ILE A 150 -17.18 9.56 19.21
C ILE A 150 -18.13 9.63 20.41
N THR A 151 -18.01 8.65 21.32
CA THR A 151 -18.72 8.67 22.61
C THR A 151 -17.82 9.14 23.75
N ASP A 152 -16.52 8.86 23.66
CA ASP A 152 -15.50 9.31 24.61
C ASP A 152 -14.29 9.81 23.81
N ILE A 153 -13.97 11.10 23.94
CA ILE A 153 -12.93 11.76 23.14
C ILE A 153 -11.56 11.16 23.42
N HIS A 154 -11.27 10.77 24.67
CA HIS A 154 -9.99 10.20 25.05
C HIS A 154 -9.80 8.82 24.39
N ALA A 155 -10.79 7.95 24.52
CA ALA A 155 -10.75 6.60 23.93
C ALA A 155 -10.75 6.64 22.40
N SER A 156 -11.57 7.50 21.79
CA SER A 156 -11.62 7.66 20.33
C SER A 156 -10.30 8.18 19.75
N THR A 157 -9.63 9.13 20.44
CA THR A 157 -8.33 9.69 20.00
C THR A 157 -7.25 8.62 19.97
N PHE A 158 -7.21 7.74 20.97
CA PHE A 158 -6.25 6.64 21.01
C PHE A 158 -6.58 5.52 20.00
N MET A 159 -7.86 5.25 19.72
CA MET A 159 -8.25 4.31 18.67
C MET A 159 -7.80 4.77 17.28
N ILE A 160 -7.96 6.05 16.96
CA ILE A 160 -7.50 6.63 15.67
C ILE A 160 -5.99 6.45 15.52
N LEU A 161 -5.23 6.72 16.60
CA LEU A 161 -3.80 6.47 16.64
C LEU A 161 -3.46 4.99 16.38
N GLY A 162 -4.17 4.07 17.05
CA GLY A 162 -4.01 2.63 16.87
C GLY A 162 -4.25 2.18 15.42
N TYR A 163 -5.29 2.69 14.76
CA TYR A 163 -5.56 2.40 13.36
C TYR A 163 -4.50 2.97 12.40
N ALA A 164 -3.96 4.16 12.70
CA ALA A 164 -2.88 4.75 11.90
C ALA A 164 -1.58 3.92 12.00
N LEU A 165 -1.24 3.42 13.20
CA LEU A 165 -0.10 2.53 13.40
C LEU A 165 -0.31 1.17 12.72
N LEU A 166 -1.50 0.59 12.84
CA LEU A 166 -1.86 -0.66 12.17
C LEU A 166 -1.73 -0.54 10.64
N LEU A 167 -2.21 0.56 10.06
CA LEU A 167 -2.02 0.86 8.64
C LEU A 167 -0.53 0.86 8.28
N GLY A 168 0.29 1.56 9.05
CA GLY A 168 1.75 1.61 8.86
C GLY A 168 2.39 0.22 8.84
N LEU A 169 2.08 -0.61 9.83
CA LEU A 169 2.60 -1.97 9.93
C LEU A 169 2.16 -2.86 8.76
N MET A 170 0.90 -2.76 8.34
CA MET A 170 0.39 -3.51 7.19
C MET A 170 1.06 -3.07 5.89
N MET A 171 1.25 -1.76 5.68
CA MET A 171 1.93 -1.24 4.49
C MET A 171 3.39 -1.70 4.42
N LEU A 172 4.11 -1.71 5.55
CA LEU A 172 5.48 -2.23 5.62
C LEU A 172 5.57 -3.73 5.28
N LYS A 173 4.60 -4.54 5.72
CA LYS A 173 4.57 -5.98 5.43
C LYS A 173 4.01 -6.34 4.05
N SER A 174 3.36 -5.41 3.34
CA SER A 174 2.70 -5.67 2.05
C SER A 174 3.56 -6.43 1.03
N GLY A 175 4.88 -6.17 0.98
CA GLY A 175 5.78 -6.84 0.04
C GLY A 175 6.02 -8.31 0.36
N THR A 176 6.08 -8.65 1.64
CA THR A 176 6.18 -10.06 2.06
C THR A 176 4.88 -10.81 1.79
N LEU A 177 3.73 -10.15 1.96
CA LEU A 177 2.42 -10.73 1.67
C LEU A 177 2.27 -11.00 0.17
N ALA A 178 2.63 -10.05 -0.69
CA ALA A 178 2.52 -10.22 -2.13
C ALA A 178 3.42 -11.35 -2.66
N LYS A 179 4.65 -11.47 -2.16
CA LYS A 179 5.58 -12.56 -2.49
C LYS A 179 5.05 -13.93 -1.99
N SER A 180 4.48 -13.97 -0.78
CA SER A 180 3.88 -15.18 -0.23
C SER A 180 2.67 -15.68 -1.03
N VAL A 181 1.80 -14.78 -1.52
CA VAL A 181 0.60 -15.15 -2.29
C VAL A 181 0.95 -15.83 -3.61
N LEU A 182 2.04 -15.39 -4.26
CA LEU A 182 2.47 -15.97 -5.53
C LEU A 182 3.51 -17.08 -5.39
N ASN A 183 3.84 -17.47 -4.14
CA ASN A 183 4.90 -18.42 -3.84
C ASN A 183 6.20 -18.05 -4.59
N ALA A 184 6.51 -16.75 -4.59
CA ALA A 184 7.72 -16.17 -5.14
C ALA A 184 8.74 -16.15 -4.00
N HIS A 185 9.80 -16.95 -4.16
CA HIS A 185 10.81 -17.19 -3.14
C HIS A 185 12.17 -16.61 -3.53
#